data_AF-A0AAX3WDT3-F1
#
_entry.id   AF-A0AAX3WDT3-F1
#
_cell.length_a   1.000
_cell.length_b   1.000
_cell.length_c   1.000
_cell.angle_alpha   90.00
_cell.angle_beta   90.00
_cell.angle_gamma   90.00
#
_symmetry.space_group_name_H-M   'P 1'
#
loop_
_entity.id
_entity.type
_entity.pdbx_description
1 polymer ?
#
loop_
_entity_poly.entity_id
_entity_poly.type
_entity_poly.pdbx_seq_one_letter_code
_entity_poly.pdbx_strand_id
1 'polypeptide(L)'
;MEHASYPDIVKRLKRAHGHLAGVIAMIEEGRPCLDLAQQLHAVESAVTNAKRALIHDHMEHCLGEGVDGGGKAAREALAEFKAIAKYL
;
A
#
# COMPACT_ATOMS: atom_id res chain seq x y z
N MET A 1 10.38 13.66 -6.83
CA MET A 1 10.15 12.44 -7.60
C MET A 1 8.66 12.16 -7.53
N GLU A 2 7.95 12.41 -8.63
CA GLU A 2 6.52 12.18 -8.73
C GLU A 2 6.35 10.79 -9.35
N HIS A 3 5.99 9.79 -8.55
CA HIS A 3 5.83 8.44 -9.06
C HIS A 3 4.51 8.35 -9.82
N ALA A 4 4.56 7.89 -11.08
CA ALA A 4 3.40 7.86 -11.97
C ALA A 4 2.24 6.98 -11.46
N SER A 5 2.50 6.06 -10.51
CA SER A 5 1.49 5.15 -9.94
C SER A 5 0.65 5.76 -8.80
N TYR A 6 1.04 6.92 -8.26
CA TYR A 6 0.37 7.53 -7.10
C TYR A 6 -1.13 7.74 -7.31
N PRO A 7 -1.62 8.17 -8.49
CA PRO A 7 -3.05 8.26 -8.76
C PRO A 7 -3.80 6.93 -8.59
N ASP A 8 -3.19 5.79 -8.95
CA ASP A 8 -3.82 4.48 -8.85
C ASP A 8 -3.79 3.92 -7.43
N ILE A 9 -2.72 4.19 -6.67
CA ILE A 9 -2.65 3.88 -5.24
C ILE A 9 -3.73 4.67 -4.50
N VAL A 10 -3.88 5.96 -4.81
CA VAL A 10 -4.96 6.81 -4.25
C VAL A 10 -6.33 6.25 -4.59
N LYS A 11 -6.57 5.79 -5.83
CA LYS A 11 -7.85 5.13 -6.18
C LYS A 11 -8.11 3.88 -5.34
N ARG A 12 -7.09 3.05 -5.10
CA ARG A 12 -7.23 1.85 -4.23
C ARG A 12 -7.55 2.23 -2.79
N LEU A 13 -6.86 3.22 -2.23
CA LEU A 13 -7.10 3.71 -0.88
C LEU A 13 -8.49 4.34 -0.74
N LYS A 14 -8.98 5.09 -1.74
CA LYS A 14 -10.35 5.62 -1.75
C LYS A 14 -11.42 4.53 -1.70
N ARG A 15 -11.20 3.39 -2.38
CA ARG A 15 -12.10 2.23 -2.29
C ARG A 15 -12.08 1.61 -0.88
N ALA A 16 -10.89 1.43 -0.30
CA ALA A 16 -10.76 0.93 1.07
C ALA A 16 -11.44 1.86 2.09
N HIS A 17 -11.32 3.18 1.91
CA HIS A 17 -12.01 4.18 2.73
C HIS A 17 -13.53 4.05 2.62
N GLY A 18 -14.07 3.88 1.41
CA GLY A 18 -15.50 3.64 1.21
C GLY A 18 -16.01 2.38 1.90
N HIS A 19 -15.26 1.27 1.81
CA HIS A 19 -15.57 0.05 2.57
C HIS A 19 -15.53 0.29 4.08
N LEU A 20 -14.48 0.95 4.59
CA LEU A 20 -14.35 1.22 6.02
C LEU A 20 -15.52 2.07 6.54
N ALA A 21 -15.95 3.08 5.79
CA ALA A 21 -17.14 3.87 6.11
C ALA A 21 -18.40 2.99 6.19
N GLY A 22 -18.55 2.03 5.28
CA GLY A 22 -19.63 1.03 5.34
C GLY A 22 -19.55 0.12 6.58
N VAL A 23 -18.34 -0.32 6.96
CA VAL A 23 -18.15 -1.10 8.19
C VAL A 23 -18.53 -0.31 9.43
N ILE A 24 -18.19 0.98 9.49
CA ILE A 24 -18.56 1.86 10.60
C ILE A 24 -20.09 1.93 10.72
N ALA A 25 -20.80 2.16 9.61
CA ALA A 25 -22.27 2.15 9.61
C ALA A 25 -22.84 0.80 10.06
N MET A 26 -22.25 -0.33 9.61
CA MET A 26 -22.65 -1.67 10.06
C MET A 26 -22.50 -1.87 11.58
N ILE A 27 -21.46 -1.29 12.18
CA ILE A 27 -21.26 -1.33 13.64
C ILE A 27 -22.33 -0.50 14.34
N GLU A 28 -22.61 0.70 13.84
CA GLU A 28 -23.64 1.61 14.39
C GLU A 28 -25.05 1.00 14.28
N GLU A 29 -25.31 0.21 13.24
CA GLU A 29 -26.55 -0.55 13.04
C GLU A 29 -26.65 -1.83 13.89
N GLY A 30 -25.59 -2.20 14.61
CA GLY A 30 -25.58 -3.39 15.47
C GLY A 30 -25.55 -4.72 14.69
N ARG A 31 -24.89 -4.76 13.52
CA ARG A 31 -24.73 -5.99 12.71
C ARG A 31 -24.01 -7.11 13.47
N PRO A 32 -24.23 -8.39 13.10
CA PRO A 32 -23.56 -9.52 13.73
C PRO A 32 -22.02 -9.45 13.66
N CYS A 33 -21.35 -9.87 14.74
CA CYS A 33 -19.89 -9.81 14.86
C CYS A 33 -19.16 -10.56 13.73
N LEU A 34 -19.72 -11.68 13.25
CA LEU A 34 -19.13 -12.44 12.14
C LEU A 34 -19.06 -11.62 10.86
N ASP A 35 -20.15 -10.92 10.52
CA ASP A 35 -20.22 -10.08 9.33
C ASP A 35 -19.22 -8.92 9.43
N LEU A 36 -19.17 -8.28 10.59
CA LEU A 36 -18.22 -7.19 10.87
C LEU A 36 -16.77 -7.65 10.69
N ALA A 37 -16.41 -8.82 11.25
CA ALA A 37 -15.08 -9.38 11.13
C ALA A 37 -14.70 -9.68 9.67
N GLN A 38 -15.63 -10.22 8.88
CA GLN A 38 -15.42 -10.47 7.45
C GLN A 38 -15.19 -9.17 6.67
N GLN A 39 -15.98 -8.12 6.94
CA GLN A 39 -15.81 -6.84 6.25
C GLN A 39 -14.52 -6.12 6.66
N LEU A 40 -14.14 -6.16 7.95
CA LEU A 40 -12.87 -5.62 8.42
C LEU A 40 -11.68 -6.31 7.74
N HIS A 41 -11.72 -7.64 7.59
CA HIS A 41 -10.69 -8.38 6.87
C HIS A 41 -10.61 -8.00 5.39
N ALA A 42 -11.75 -7.70 4.76
CA ALA A 42 -11.78 -7.18 3.39
C ALA A 42 -11.13 -5.79 3.28
N VAL A 43 -11.35 -4.90 4.26
CA VAL A 43 -10.68 -3.58 4.33
C VAL A 43 -9.17 -3.76 4.51
N GLU A 44 -8.74 -4.60 5.46
CA GLU A 44 -7.33 -4.91 5.70
C GLU A 44 -6.64 -5.41 4.42
N SER A 45 -7.29 -6.35 3.70
CA SER A 45 -6.78 -6.89 2.44
C SER A 45 -6.65 -5.80 1.36
N ALA A 46 -7.62 -4.90 1.26
CA ALA A 46 -7.57 -3.78 0.32
C ALA A 46 -6.40 -2.82 0.63
N VAL A 47 -6.18 -2.49 1.89
CA VAL A 47 -5.06 -1.64 2.33
C VAL A 47 -3.72 -2.34 2.09
N THR A 48 -3.62 -3.64 2.40
CA THR A 48 -2.43 -4.44 2.15
C THR A 48 -2.07 -4.48 0.67
N ASN A 49 -3.06 -4.62 -0.21
CA ASN A 49 -2.84 -4.59 -1.66
C ASN A 49 -2.43 -3.20 -2.19
N ALA A 50 -2.91 -2.11 -1.58
CA ALA A 50 -2.45 -0.76 -1.91
C ALA A 50 -0.99 -0.54 -1.46
N LYS A 51 -0.66 -0.98 -0.25
CA LYS A 51 0.71 -0.96 0.30
C LYS A 51 1.68 -1.74 -0.59
N ARG A 52 1.33 -2.96 -1.00
CA ARG A 52 2.18 -3.77 -1.90
C ARG A 52 2.43 -3.09 -3.25
N ALA A 53 1.40 -2.47 -3.82
CA ALA A 53 1.55 -1.72 -5.07
C ALA A 53 2.49 -0.52 -4.93
N LEU A 54 2.38 0.23 -3.82
CA LEU A 54 3.31 1.33 -3.50
C LEU A 54 4.76 0.85 -3.41
N ILE A 55 5.00 -0.24 -2.68
CA ILE A 55 6.34 -0.80 -2.51
C ILE A 55 6.91 -1.28 -3.85
N HIS A 56 6.10 -1.98 -4.66
CA HIS A 56 6.53 -2.48 -5.96
C HIS A 56 6.93 -1.34 -6.92
N ASP A 57 6.11 -0.30 -7.01
CA ASP A 57 6.38 0.86 -7.85
C ASP A 57 7.66 1.61 -7.40
N HIS A 58 7.86 1.73 -6.09
CA HIS A 58 9.10 2.29 -5.54
C HIS A 58 10.32 1.42 -5.88
N MET A 59 10.20 0.09 -5.81
CA MET A 59 11.28 -0.83 -6.19
C MET A 59 11.68 -0.66 -7.66
N GLU A 60 10.72 -0.61 -8.57
CA GLU A 60 10.98 -0.47 -10.01
C GLU A 60 11.71 0.83 -10.33
N HIS A 61 11.34 1.93 -9.68
CA HIS A 61 11.98 3.23 -9.86
C HIS A 61 13.39 3.30 -9.22
N CYS A 62 13.53 2.99 -7.93
CA CYS A 62 14.81 3.20 -7.22
C CYS A 62 15.89 2.20 -7.62
N LEU A 63 15.54 0.95 -7.95
CA LEU A 63 16.52 -0.02 -8.47
C LEU A 63 16.93 0.32 -9.90
N GLY A 64 16.02 0.83 -10.73
CA GLY A 64 16.34 1.28 -12.09
C GLY A 64 17.36 2.42 -12.10
N GLU A 65 17.15 3.45 -11.28
CA GLU A 65 18.05 4.61 -11.20
C GLU A 65 19.39 4.30 -10.51
N GLY A 66 19.39 3.41 -9.51
CA GLY A 66 20.59 3.05 -8.75
C GLY A 66 21.63 2.22 -9.52
N VAL A 67 21.21 1.48 -10.56
CA VAL A 67 22.10 0.65 -11.39
C VAL A 67 22.93 1.52 -12.34
N ASP A 68 22.37 2.61 -12.86
CA ASP A 68 23.06 3.53 -13.78
C ASP A 68 23.97 4.54 -13.06
N GLY A 69 23.75 4.80 -11.77
CA GLY A 69 24.48 5.81 -10.98
C GLY A 69 25.81 5.38 -10.34
N GLY A 70 26.23 4.12 -10.53
CA GLY A 70 27.48 3.58 -9.95
C GLY A 70 27.40 3.18 -8.47
N GLY A 71 28.54 2.72 -7.90
CA GLY A 71 28.57 1.96 -6.65
C GLY A 71 28.10 2.68 -5.36
N LYS A 72 28.07 4.02 -5.33
CA LYS A 72 27.51 4.78 -4.21
C LYS A 72 25.98 4.88 -4.32
N ALA A 73 25.47 5.24 -5.50
CA ALA A 73 24.03 5.30 -5.78
C ALA A 73 23.36 3.93 -5.59
N ALA A 74 24.01 2.86 -6.05
CA ALA A 74 23.52 1.49 -5.83
C ALA A 74 23.43 1.11 -4.34
N ARG A 75 24.36 1.58 -3.49
CA ARG A 75 24.30 1.34 -2.04
C ARG A 75 23.18 2.10 -1.35
N GLU A 76 22.95 3.36 -1.76
CA GLU A 76 21.85 4.18 -1.25
C GLU A 76 20.49 3.58 -1.65
N ALA A 77 20.32 3.20 -2.91
CA ALA A 77 19.11 2.52 -3.40
C ALA A 77 18.85 1.19 -2.66
N LEU A 78 19.89 0.39 -2.39
CA LEU A 78 19.77 -0.85 -1.63
C LEU A 78 19.37 -0.60 -0.16
N ALA A 79 19.88 0.47 0.45
CA ALA A 79 19.54 0.83 1.82
C ALA A 79 18.07 1.29 1.93
N GLU A 80 17.60 2.11 0.98
CA GLU A 80 16.21 2.54 0.89
C GLU A 80 15.27 1.35 0.64
N PHE A 81 15.63 0.48 -0.30
CA PHE A 81 14.91 -0.77 -0.55
C PHE A 81 14.78 -1.62 0.74
N LYS A 82 15.89 -1.79 1.48
CA LYS A 82 15.88 -2.55 2.73
C LYS A 82 14.99 -1.91 3.81
N ALA A 83 14.85 -0.59 3.81
CA ALA A 83 13.97 0.11 4.73
C ALA A 83 12.49 -0.17 4.40
N ILE A 84 12.14 -0.12 3.11
CA ILE A 84 10.77 -0.29 2.63
C ILE A 84 10.33 -1.76 2.62
N ALA A 85 11.23 -2.69 2.33
CA ALA A 85 10.96 -4.13 2.34
C ALA A 85 10.50 -4.66 3.72
N LYS A 86 10.76 -3.93 4.80
CA LYS A 86 10.22 -4.25 6.14
C LYS A 86 8.70 -4.15 6.23
N TYR A 87 8.08 -3.42 5.31
CA TYR A 87 6.64 -3.18 5.27
C TYR A 87 5.93 -4.06 4.25
N LEU A 88 6.62 -5.01 3.61
CA LEU A 88 6.01 -5.97 2.66
C LEU A 88 5.09 -6.96 3.38
#